data_AF-K6I0F0-F1
#
_entry.id   AF-K6I0F0-F1
#
_cell.length_a   1.000
_cell.length_b   1.000
_cell.length_c   1.000
_cell.angle_alpha   90.00
_cell.angle_beta   90.00
_cell.angle_gamma   90.00
#
_symmetry.space_group_name_H-M   'P 1'
#
loop_
_entity.id
_entity.type
_entity.pdbx_description
1 polymer ?
#
loop_
_entity_poly.entity_id
_entity_poly.type
_entity_poly.pdbx_seq_one_letter_code
_entity_poly.pdbx_strand_id
1 'polypeptide(L)'
;VLITLCISFSLYSVDKENNWYLDTKELTCKNVSITKQNEKIDISLSGIKKSDINCRNQKVRKLEGVEDISTIACSETEYFYMSSEERCNQLNQFISINAKNWYIFFYTTAKKDFVTKCLYTGDSTFELFFPSKYIFKDGCKVLTYEPSAGLLSIDCSKNKIISSSMPVLFYADSEALCSNIKETYDKK
;
A
#
# COMPACT_ATOMS: atom_id res chain seq x y z
N VAL A 1 -5.33 27.62 -27.50
CA VAL A 1 -3.96 27.07 -27.41
C VAL A 1 -3.87 26.28 -26.13
N LEU A 2 -3.90 24.95 -26.21
CA LEU A 2 -3.68 24.09 -25.04
C LEU A 2 -2.16 24.06 -24.80
N ILE A 3 -1.70 24.75 -23.77
CA ILE A 3 -0.28 24.68 -23.37
C ILE A 3 -0.12 23.37 -22.59
N THR A 4 0.25 22.30 -23.29
CA THR A 4 0.71 21.08 -22.65
C THR A 4 2.07 21.36 -22.02
N LEU A 5 2.07 21.68 -20.72
CA LEU A 5 3.29 21.79 -19.92
C LEU A 5 3.89 20.38 -19.77
N CYS A 6 4.84 20.05 -20.64
CA CYS A 6 5.71 18.90 -20.46
C CYS A 6 6.68 19.18 -19.31
N ILE A 7 6.29 18.83 -18.09
CA ILE A 7 7.20 18.89 -16.94
C ILE A 7 8.18 17.72 -17.08
N SER A 8 9.37 18.00 -17.63
CA SER A 8 10.47 17.04 -17.65
C SER A 8 11.17 17.04 -16.29
N PHE A 9 10.97 15.99 -15.50
CA PHE A 9 11.77 15.79 -14.29
C PHE A 9 13.17 15.31 -14.69
N SER A 10 14.21 15.99 -14.20
CA SER A 10 15.59 15.51 -14.39
C SER A 10 15.79 14.23 -13.58
N LEU A 11 16.46 13.22 -14.14
CA LEU A 11 16.78 11.99 -13.40
C LEU A 11 17.52 12.26 -12.09
N TYR A 12 18.39 13.28 -12.07
CA TYR A 12 19.13 13.70 -10.89
C TYR A 12 18.23 14.24 -9.77
N SER A 13 17.19 15.03 -10.09
CA SER A 13 16.25 15.51 -9.08
C SER A 13 15.42 14.36 -8.50
N VAL A 14 15.01 13.41 -9.34
CA VAL A 14 14.25 12.24 -8.89
C VAL A 14 15.11 11.33 -8.01
N ASP A 15 16.38 11.09 -8.35
CA ASP A 15 17.30 10.32 -7.50
C ASP A 15 17.54 11.01 -6.14
N LYS A 16 17.57 12.34 -6.11
CA LYS A 16 17.74 13.10 -4.86
C LYS A 16 16.51 13.05 -3.96
N GLU A 17 15.32 13.06 -4.56
CA GLU A 17 14.04 13.02 -3.86
C GLU A 17 13.66 11.62 -3.37
N ASN A 18 14.15 10.56 -4.04
CA ASN A 18 13.78 9.18 -3.75
C ASN A 18 14.97 8.38 -3.22
N ASN A 19 15.14 8.40 -1.90
CA ASN A 19 16.24 7.73 -1.22
C ASN A 19 15.92 6.30 -0.75
N TRP A 20 14.68 5.84 -0.97
CA TRP A 20 14.22 4.51 -0.60
C TRP A 20 13.73 3.74 -1.82
N TYR A 21 14.06 2.46 -1.82
CA TYR A 21 13.75 1.48 -2.86
C TYR A 21 13.07 0.29 -2.21
N LEU A 22 11.98 -0.20 -2.82
CA LEU A 22 11.36 -1.46 -2.41
C LEU A 22 11.91 -2.60 -3.25
N ASP A 23 12.65 -3.51 -2.61
CA ASP A 23 13.01 -4.78 -3.23
C ASP A 23 11.79 -5.70 -3.20
N THR A 24 11.12 -5.84 -4.34
CA THR A 24 9.90 -6.65 -4.45
C THR A 24 10.17 -8.15 -4.40
N LYS A 25 11.42 -8.61 -4.58
CA LYS A 25 11.77 -10.03 -4.46
C LYS A 25 11.95 -10.43 -3.00
N GLU A 26 12.62 -9.58 -2.24
CA GLU A 26 12.87 -9.81 -0.81
C GLU A 26 11.76 -9.24 0.08
N LEU A 27 10.88 -8.39 -0.48
CA LEU A 27 9.89 -7.59 0.26
C LEU A 27 10.53 -6.76 1.36
N THR A 28 11.67 -6.11 1.04
CA THR A 28 12.45 -5.30 1.97
C THR A 28 12.66 -3.88 1.45
N CYS A 29 12.65 -2.92 2.37
CA CYS A 29 12.95 -1.53 2.08
C CYS A 29 14.44 -1.27 2.23
N LYS A 30 15.06 -0.77 1.15
CA LYS A 30 16.49 -0.48 1.08
C LYS A 30 16.71 1.01 0.87
N ASN A 31 17.66 1.59 1.62
CA ASN A 31 18.08 2.95 1.38
C ASN A 31 19.10 3.00 0.24
N VAL A 32 18.80 3.75 -0.82
CA VAL A 32 19.57 3.82 -2.06
C VAL A 32 21.03 4.21 -1.80
N SER A 33 21.26 5.22 -0.96
CA SER A 33 22.61 5.73 -0.68
C SER A 33 23.43 4.74 0.16
N ILE A 34 22.81 4.15 1.18
CA ILE A 34 23.47 3.18 2.06
C ILE A 34 23.83 1.91 1.28
N THR A 35 22.90 1.36 0.49
CA THR A 35 23.14 0.17 -0.35
C THR A 35 24.28 0.43 -1.33
N LYS A 36 24.32 1.60 -1.98
CA LYS A 36 25.42 1.97 -2.89
C LYS A 36 26.78 2.04 -2.19
N GLN A 37 26.82 2.54 -0.95
CA GLN A 37 28.07 2.66 -0.19
C GLN A 37 28.56 1.31 0.34
N ASN A 38 27.67 0.51 0.92
CA ASN A 38 28.00 -0.70 1.65
C ASN A 38 28.10 -1.92 0.73
N GLU A 39 27.12 -2.10 -0.16
CA GLU A 39 27.02 -3.27 -1.03
C GLU A 39 27.65 -3.03 -2.41
N LYS A 40 28.02 -1.78 -2.72
CA LYS A 40 28.55 -1.35 -4.03
C LYS A 40 27.59 -1.57 -5.20
N ILE A 41 26.28 -1.67 -4.91
CA ILE A 41 25.22 -1.81 -5.91
C ILE A 41 24.45 -0.49 -6.02
N ASP A 42 24.37 0.07 -7.23
CA ASP A 42 23.64 1.31 -7.49
C ASP A 42 22.17 1.01 -7.83
N ILE A 43 21.32 0.96 -6.81
CA ILE A 43 19.88 0.72 -6.95
C ILE A 43 19.06 1.99 -7.26
N SER A 44 19.71 3.16 -7.44
CA SER A 44 19.03 4.40 -7.84
C SER A 44 18.35 4.25 -9.21
N LEU A 45 17.43 5.16 -9.57
CA LEU A 45 16.79 5.12 -10.90
C LEU A 45 17.84 5.25 -12.01
N SER A 46 18.81 6.14 -11.85
CA SER A 46 19.92 6.26 -12.78
C SER A 46 20.80 5.01 -12.81
N GLY A 47 21.02 4.38 -11.65
CA GLY A 47 21.77 3.12 -11.53
C GLY A 47 21.10 1.99 -12.32
N ILE A 48 19.82 1.76 -12.06
CA ILE A 48 19.00 0.74 -12.75
C ILE A 48 18.90 1.01 -14.24
N LYS A 49 18.67 2.26 -14.68
CA LYS A 49 18.68 2.60 -16.11
C LYS A 49 20.01 2.34 -16.81
N LYS A 50 21.14 2.38 -16.09
CA LYS A 50 22.46 2.08 -16.66
C LYS A 50 22.70 0.56 -16.74
N SER A 51 22.37 -0.16 -15.68
CA SER A 51 22.68 -1.59 -15.52
C SER A 51 21.70 -2.50 -16.26
N ASP A 52 20.41 -2.14 -16.35
CA ASP A 52 19.39 -2.92 -17.04
C ASP A 52 19.03 -2.28 -18.40
N ILE A 53 19.31 -3.03 -19.48
CA ILE A 53 19.03 -2.60 -20.85
C ILE A 53 17.53 -2.39 -21.11
N ASN A 54 16.67 -3.15 -20.42
CA ASN A 54 15.21 -3.04 -20.54
C ASN A 54 14.69 -1.76 -19.89
N CYS A 55 15.46 -1.15 -18.97
CA CYS A 55 15.10 0.08 -18.28
C CYS A 55 15.57 1.36 -18.98
N ARG A 56 16.60 1.30 -19.84
CA ARG A 56 17.29 2.49 -20.39
C ARG A 56 16.36 3.58 -20.92
N ASN A 57 15.39 3.18 -21.73
CA ASN A 57 14.47 4.08 -22.42
C ASN A 57 13.10 4.21 -21.74
N GLN A 58 12.91 3.55 -20.59
CA GLN A 58 11.62 3.55 -19.90
C GLN A 58 11.40 4.88 -19.19
N LYS A 59 10.15 5.34 -19.19
CA LYS A 59 9.76 6.56 -18.49
C LYS A 59 9.50 6.25 -17.02
N VAL A 60 10.02 7.10 -16.15
CA VAL A 60 9.61 7.10 -14.75
C VAL A 60 8.20 7.67 -14.69
N ARG A 61 7.32 6.99 -13.98
CA ARG A 61 5.92 7.39 -13.77
C ARG A 61 5.63 7.45 -12.27
N LYS A 62 4.46 7.98 -11.91
CA LYS A 62 3.93 7.85 -10.55
C LYS A 62 2.98 6.66 -10.49
N LEU A 63 2.95 5.97 -9.35
CA LEU A 63 1.99 4.91 -9.11
C LEU A 63 0.58 5.51 -9.09
N GLU A 64 -0.35 4.91 -9.84
CA GLU A 64 -1.72 5.40 -9.90
C GLU A 64 -2.38 5.33 -8.51
N GLY A 65 -3.03 6.43 -8.10
CA GLY A 65 -3.65 6.55 -6.78
C GLY A 65 -2.67 6.82 -5.63
N VAL A 66 -1.35 6.86 -5.88
CA VAL A 66 -0.31 7.15 -4.87
C VAL A 66 0.81 7.99 -5.48
N GLU A 67 0.51 9.27 -5.76
CA GLU A 67 1.33 10.15 -6.59
C GLU A 67 2.75 10.45 -6.05
N ASP A 68 3.02 10.19 -4.77
CA ASP A 68 4.35 10.35 -4.19
C ASP A 68 5.29 9.15 -4.47
N ILE A 69 4.77 8.01 -4.94
CA ILE A 69 5.57 6.83 -5.28
C ILE A 69 5.98 6.89 -6.75
N SER A 70 7.29 6.96 -6.99
CA SER A 70 7.85 6.90 -8.34
C SER A 70 8.09 5.43 -8.73
N THR A 71 7.78 5.07 -9.97
CA THR A 71 7.97 3.71 -10.46
C THR A 71 8.53 3.69 -11.89
N ILE A 72 9.28 2.65 -12.22
CA ILE A 72 9.75 2.34 -13.57
C ILE A 72 9.52 0.86 -13.85
N ALA A 73 8.80 0.56 -14.94
CA ALA A 73 8.57 -0.81 -15.39
C ALA A 73 9.59 -1.16 -16.48
N CYS A 74 10.34 -2.24 -16.27
CA CYS A 74 11.38 -2.75 -17.16
C CYS A 74 11.06 -4.20 -17.52
N SER A 75 10.39 -4.40 -18.65
CA SER A 75 9.87 -5.71 -19.05
C SER A 75 9.00 -6.31 -17.93
N GLU A 76 9.44 -7.43 -17.32
CA GLU A 76 8.71 -8.17 -16.28
C GLU A 76 8.96 -7.63 -14.86
N THR A 77 9.84 -6.63 -14.68
CA THR A 77 10.18 -6.11 -13.36
C THR A 77 9.72 -4.67 -13.22
N GLU A 78 9.01 -4.37 -12.14
CA GLU A 78 8.67 -3.00 -11.75
C GLU A 78 9.45 -2.59 -10.49
N TYR A 79 10.10 -1.44 -10.56
CA TYR A 79 10.94 -0.89 -9.49
C TYR A 79 10.25 0.32 -8.86
N PHE A 80 10.17 0.35 -7.53
CA PHE A 80 9.46 1.39 -6.77
C PHE A 80 10.42 2.24 -5.94
N TYR A 81 10.20 3.56 -5.98
CA TYR A 81 11.10 4.59 -5.46
C TYR A 81 10.34 5.66 -4.70
N MET A 82 10.88 6.02 -3.54
CA MET A 82 10.11 6.66 -2.48
C MET A 82 11.00 7.59 -1.66
N SER A 83 10.41 8.62 -1.08
CA SER A 83 11.16 9.65 -0.33
C SER A 83 11.52 9.22 1.09
N SER A 84 10.80 8.27 1.70
CA SER A 84 11.01 7.85 3.09
C SER A 84 10.84 6.34 3.30
N GLU A 85 11.46 5.84 4.38
CA GLU A 85 11.32 4.45 4.84
C GLU A 85 9.88 4.13 5.21
N GLU A 86 9.21 5.05 5.91
CA GLU A 86 7.82 4.88 6.31
C GLU A 86 6.93 4.64 5.10
N ARG A 87 7.09 5.45 4.04
CA ARG A 87 6.35 5.23 2.80
C ARG A 87 6.69 3.86 2.22
N CYS A 88 7.96 3.49 2.19
CA CYS A 88 8.38 2.19 1.67
C CYS A 88 7.73 1.02 2.39
N ASN A 89 7.70 1.08 3.72
CA ASN A 89 7.02 0.08 4.53
C ASN A 89 5.51 0.07 4.25
N GLN A 90 4.87 1.22 4.04
CA GLN A 90 3.45 1.28 3.65
C GLN A 90 3.19 0.63 2.28
N LEU A 91 4.05 0.83 1.29
CA LEU A 91 3.92 0.15 -0.01
C LEU A 91 4.15 -1.37 0.11
N ASN A 92 5.15 -1.78 0.88
CA ASN A 92 5.40 -3.20 1.15
C ASN A 92 4.17 -3.88 1.80
N GLN A 93 3.59 -3.21 2.80
CA GLN A 93 2.33 -3.64 3.42
C GLN A 93 1.20 -3.69 2.40
N PHE A 94 1.05 -2.67 1.55
CA PHE A 94 0.04 -2.66 0.49
C PHE A 94 0.16 -3.87 -0.45
N ILE A 95 1.36 -4.18 -0.94
CA ILE A 95 1.59 -5.35 -1.80
C ILE A 95 1.24 -6.64 -1.05
N SER A 96 1.74 -6.79 0.17
CA SER A 96 1.50 -7.98 1.00
C SER A 96 0.01 -8.18 1.34
N ILE A 97 -0.72 -7.09 1.57
CA ILE A 97 -2.16 -7.10 1.83
C ILE A 97 -2.93 -7.51 0.56
N ASN A 98 -2.56 -7.02 -0.62
CA ASN A 98 -3.22 -7.42 -1.87
C ASN A 98 -2.96 -8.89 -2.25
N ALA A 99 -1.92 -9.52 -1.72
CA ALA A 99 -1.61 -10.93 -1.98
C ALA A 99 -2.45 -11.92 -1.15
N LYS A 100 -3.29 -11.42 -0.23
CA LYS A 100 -4.12 -12.23 0.67
C LYS A 100 -5.61 -12.09 0.36
N ASN A 101 -6.35 -13.13 0.74
CA ASN A 101 -7.80 -13.07 0.88
C ASN A 101 -8.16 -12.34 2.17
N TRP A 102 -9.25 -11.59 2.17
CA TRP A 102 -9.71 -10.87 3.35
C TRP A 102 -11.20 -11.02 3.57
N TYR A 103 -11.56 -11.11 4.84
CA TYR A 103 -12.90 -10.99 5.36
C TYR A 103 -12.95 -9.73 6.20
N ILE A 104 -13.87 -8.82 5.88
CA ILE A 104 -14.14 -7.65 6.70
C ILE A 104 -15.16 -8.04 7.78
N PHE A 105 -14.85 -7.69 9.03
CA PHE A 105 -15.86 -7.65 10.08
C PHE A 105 -16.72 -6.40 9.88
N PHE A 106 -17.91 -6.61 9.34
CA PHE A 106 -18.84 -5.54 8.99
C PHE A 106 -19.78 -5.26 10.15
N TYR A 107 -19.71 -4.03 10.67
CA TYR A 107 -20.52 -3.54 11.79
C TYR A 107 -20.89 -2.08 11.55
N THR A 108 -21.67 -1.46 12.43
CA THR A 108 -21.88 0.00 12.37
C THR A 108 -22.07 0.56 13.77
N THR A 109 -21.40 1.66 14.06
CA THR A 109 -21.58 2.41 15.30
C THR A 109 -22.82 3.31 15.27
N ALA A 110 -23.35 3.60 14.07
CA ALA A 110 -24.49 4.49 13.87
C ALA A 110 -25.85 3.82 14.12
N LYS A 111 -25.92 2.48 14.02
CA LYS A 111 -27.14 1.70 14.24
C LYS A 111 -26.87 0.51 15.15
N LYS A 112 -27.33 0.60 16.39
CA LYS A 112 -27.12 -0.46 17.39
C LYS A 112 -27.75 -1.80 17.01
N ASP A 113 -28.86 -1.79 16.28
CA ASP A 113 -29.58 -3.00 15.87
C ASP A 113 -29.03 -3.64 14.58
N PHE A 114 -27.93 -3.11 14.04
CA PHE A 114 -27.36 -3.66 12.81
C PHE A 114 -26.74 -5.02 13.07
N VAL A 115 -27.15 -6.01 12.27
CA VAL A 115 -26.60 -7.36 12.33
C VAL A 115 -25.15 -7.35 11.84
N THR A 116 -24.23 -7.53 12.78
CA THR A 116 -22.80 -7.67 12.50
C THR A 116 -22.55 -8.96 11.71
N LYS A 117 -21.56 -8.95 10.81
CA LYS A 117 -21.27 -10.11 9.95
C LYS A 117 -19.86 -10.07 9.38
N CYS A 118 -19.36 -11.25 9.01
CA CYS A 118 -18.11 -11.40 8.28
C CYS A 118 -18.41 -11.51 6.79
N LEU A 119 -17.78 -10.65 5.99
CA LEU A 119 -18.00 -10.57 4.55
C LEU A 119 -16.69 -10.76 3.82
N TYR A 120 -16.65 -11.71 2.89
CA TYR A 120 -15.50 -11.90 2.02
C TYR A 120 -15.36 -10.72 1.06
N THR A 121 -14.23 -10.02 1.08
CA THR A 121 -14.01 -8.82 0.25
C THR A 121 -13.62 -9.15 -1.19
N GLY A 122 -13.37 -10.42 -1.51
CA GLY A 122 -13.16 -10.88 -2.89
C GLY A 122 -14.47 -11.11 -3.65
N ASP A 123 -15.63 -11.07 -2.99
CA ASP A 123 -16.93 -11.00 -3.69
C ASP A 123 -17.09 -9.62 -4.31
N SER A 124 -17.47 -9.56 -5.58
CA SER A 124 -17.77 -8.32 -6.33
C SER A 124 -18.71 -7.37 -5.58
N THR A 125 -19.63 -7.91 -4.76
CA THR A 125 -20.57 -7.13 -3.95
C THR A 125 -19.86 -6.32 -2.85
N PHE A 126 -18.71 -6.82 -2.37
CA PHE A 126 -17.97 -6.27 -1.24
C PHE A 126 -16.55 -5.81 -1.60
N GLU A 127 -16.19 -5.80 -2.88
CA GLU A 127 -14.86 -5.39 -3.37
C GLU A 127 -14.49 -3.95 -2.94
N LEU A 128 -15.49 -3.07 -2.78
CA LEU A 128 -15.28 -1.71 -2.27
C LEU A 128 -14.70 -1.69 -0.86
N PHE A 129 -14.90 -2.76 -0.08
CA PHE A 129 -14.35 -2.94 1.26
C PHE A 129 -13.00 -3.63 1.26
N PHE A 130 -12.40 -3.92 0.11
CA PHE A 130 -11.08 -4.53 0.08
C PHE A 130 -10.04 -3.60 0.76
N PRO A 131 -9.16 -4.13 1.64
CA PRO A 131 -8.35 -3.26 2.51
C PRO A 131 -7.45 -2.27 1.75
N SER A 132 -6.97 -2.66 0.56
CA SER A 132 -6.09 -1.83 -0.26
C SER A 132 -6.73 -0.50 -0.69
N LYS A 133 -8.07 -0.41 -0.72
CA LYS A 133 -8.82 0.83 -0.99
C LYS A 133 -8.68 1.87 0.14
N TYR A 134 -8.14 1.47 1.30
CA TYR A 134 -8.06 2.30 2.50
C TYR A 134 -6.62 2.60 2.96
N ILE A 135 -5.62 1.81 2.56
CA ILE A 135 -4.23 1.95 3.02
C ILE A 135 -3.65 3.35 2.73
N PHE A 136 -3.91 3.87 1.53
CA PHE A 136 -3.46 5.21 1.11
C PHE A 136 -4.57 6.28 1.19
N LYS A 137 -5.71 5.94 1.78
CA LYS A 137 -6.86 6.85 1.81
C LYS A 137 -6.66 7.93 2.86
N ASP A 138 -6.89 9.19 2.47
CA ASP A 138 -6.76 10.32 3.38
C ASP A 138 -7.61 10.13 4.64
N GLY A 139 -6.97 10.32 5.80
CA GLY A 139 -7.59 10.12 7.10
C GLY A 139 -7.72 8.66 7.54
N CYS A 140 -7.15 7.71 6.78
CA CYS A 140 -6.97 6.32 7.18
C CYS A 140 -5.50 6.01 7.52
N LYS A 141 -5.27 5.13 8.49
CA LYS A 141 -3.95 4.64 8.91
C LYS A 141 -4.03 3.18 9.32
N VAL A 142 -3.08 2.37 8.88
CA VAL A 142 -2.91 0.99 9.39
C VAL A 142 -2.54 1.06 10.87
N LEU A 143 -3.38 0.49 11.74
CA LEU A 143 -3.12 0.37 13.18
C LEU A 143 -2.36 -0.90 13.51
N THR A 144 -2.82 -2.03 12.96
CA THR A 144 -2.24 -3.35 13.20
C THR A 144 -2.16 -4.07 11.88
N TYR A 145 -1.01 -4.67 11.59
CA TYR A 145 -0.85 -5.61 10.49
C TYR A 145 0.01 -6.78 10.94
N GLU A 146 -0.62 -7.93 11.17
CA GLU A 146 0.02 -9.17 11.60
C GLU A 146 -0.17 -10.23 10.52
N PRO A 147 0.72 -10.28 9.51
CA PRO A 147 0.54 -11.15 8.35
C PRO A 147 0.49 -12.64 8.70
N SER A 148 1.21 -13.07 9.73
CA SER A 148 1.23 -14.45 10.21
C SER A 148 -0.02 -14.82 11.01
N ALA A 149 -0.62 -13.86 11.71
CA ALA A 149 -1.87 -14.05 12.44
C ALA A 149 -3.10 -13.84 11.55
N GLY A 150 -2.89 -13.31 10.34
CA GLY A 150 -3.98 -13.03 9.40
C GLY A 150 -4.82 -11.83 9.81
N LEU A 151 -4.29 -10.89 10.60
CA LEU A 151 -5.04 -9.77 11.15
C LEU A 151 -4.60 -8.44 10.54
N LEU A 152 -5.58 -7.59 10.25
CA LEU A 152 -5.37 -6.23 9.80
C LEU A 152 -6.43 -5.31 10.41
N SER A 153 -6.01 -4.16 10.93
CA SER A 153 -6.92 -3.10 11.35
C SER A 153 -6.48 -1.76 10.79
N ILE A 154 -7.45 -0.98 10.31
CA ILE A 154 -7.23 0.35 9.72
C ILE A 154 -8.11 1.35 10.44
N ASP A 155 -7.51 2.35 11.08
CA ASP A 155 -8.22 3.48 11.66
C ASP A 155 -8.49 4.52 10.59
N CYS A 156 -9.77 4.73 10.30
CA CYS A 156 -10.28 5.73 9.38
C CYS A 156 -11.08 6.83 10.12
N SER A 157 -10.87 7.02 11.42
CA SER A 157 -11.57 8.02 12.24
C SER A 157 -11.45 9.45 11.71
N LYS A 158 -10.35 9.77 11.03
CA LYS A 158 -10.12 11.09 10.39
C LYS A 158 -10.74 11.19 8.99
N ASN A 159 -11.21 10.09 8.41
CA ASN A 159 -11.93 10.11 7.14
C ASN A 159 -13.43 10.33 7.37
N LYS A 160 -13.94 11.52 7.01
CA LYS A 160 -15.33 11.93 7.29
C LYS A 160 -16.42 10.98 6.76
N ILE A 161 -16.15 10.30 5.64
CA ILE A 161 -17.13 9.40 5.01
C ILE A 161 -17.21 8.10 5.82
N ILE A 162 -16.06 7.48 6.07
CA ILE A 162 -15.96 6.16 6.70
C ILE A 162 -16.25 6.25 8.21
N SER A 163 -15.73 7.29 8.88
CA SER A 163 -15.81 7.43 10.34
C SER A 163 -17.23 7.56 10.88
N SER A 164 -18.18 7.97 10.03
CA SER A 164 -19.60 8.06 10.39
C SER A 164 -20.25 6.70 10.69
N SER A 165 -19.68 5.61 10.17
CA SER A 165 -20.27 4.26 10.26
C SER A 165 -19.31 3.26 10.88
N MET A 166 -18.07 3.20 10.39
CA MET A 166 -17.05 2.23 10.80
C MET A 166 -15.70 2.93 10.94
N PRO A 167 -15.46 3.67 12.04
CA PRO A 167 -14.22 4.42 12.21
C PRO A 167 -12.98 3.53 12.25
N VAL A 168 -13.10 2.26 12.62
CA VAL A 168 -12.03 1.27 12.51
C VAL A 168 -12.52 0.12 11.64
N LEU A 169 -11.73 -0.25 10.64
CA LEU A 169 -12.00 -1.39 9.77
C LEU A 169 -11.19 -2.57 10.27
N PHE A 170 -11.85 -3.70 10.55
CA PHE A 170 -11.21 -4.92 11.00
C PHE A 170 -11.29 -6.00 9.92
N TYR A 171 -10.16 -6.61 9.65
CA TYR A 171 -10.01 -7.65 8.65
C TYR A 171 -9.34 -8.88 9.23
N ALA A 172 -9.76 -10.03 8.73
CA ALA A 172 -9.11 -11.31 8.96
C ALA A 172 -8.89 -12.02 7.62
N ASP A 173 -7.82 -12.81 7.48
CA ASP A 173 -7.55 -13.52 6.23
C ASP A 173 -8.32 -14.86 6.07
N SER A 174 -9.16 -15.18 7.06
CA SER A 174 -10.10 -16.31 7.03
C SER A 174 -11.43 -15.99 7.69
N GLU A 175 -12.49 -16.68 7.26
CA GLU A 175 -13.83 -16.55 7.82
C GLU A 175 -13.90 -16.94 9.30
N ALA A 176 -13.20 -18.00 9.69
CA ALA A 176 -13.15 -18.48 11.07
C ALA A 176 -12.54 -17.43 12.00
N LEU A 177 -11.43 -16.82 11.59
CA LEU A 177 -10.80 -15.75 12.37
C LEU A 177 -11.69 -14.50 12.43
N CYS A 178 -12.34 -14.12 11.33
CA CYS A 178 -13.30 -13.03 11.35
C CYS A 178 -14.46 -13.31 12.33
N SER A 179 -14.98 -14.55 12.32
CA SER A 179 -16.08 -14.96 13.19
C SER A 179 -15.68 -14.88 14.67
N ASN A 180 -14.44 -15.24 15.02
CA ASN A 180 -13.92 -15.06 16.37
C ASN A 180 -13.84 -13.58 16.79
N ILE A 181 -13.45 -12.69 15.88
CA ILE A 181 -13.46 -11.22 16.12
C ILE A 181 -14.90 -10.76 16.39
N LYS A 182 -15.85 -11.19 15.57
CA LYS A 182 -17.29 -10.89 15.73
C LYS A 182 -17.82 -11.36 17.09
N GLU A 183 -17.57 -12.61 17.48
CA GLU A 183 -18.00 -13.13 18.77
C GLU A 183 -17.45 -12.33 19.95
N THR A 184 -16.19 -11.89 19.83
CA THR A 184 -15.55 -11.06 20.85
C THR A 184 -16.17 -9.66 20.89
N TYR A 185 -16.57 -9.11 19.74
CA TYR A 185 -17.27 -7.85 19.66
C TYR A 185 -18.68 -7.92 20.25
N ASP A 186 -19.45 -8.95 19.92
CA ASP A 186 -20.83 -9.12 20.39
C ASP A 186 -20.93 -9.37 21.91
N LYS A 187 -19.83 -9.77 22.57
CA LYS A 187 -19.73 -9.93 24.02
C LYS A 187 -19.44 -8.62 24.78
N LYS A 188 -19.09 -7.54 24.09
CA LYS A 188 -18.81 -6.23 24.68
C LYS A 188 -20.08 -5.38 24.79
#